data_AF-A0A2N9FA81-F1
#
_entry.id   AF-A0A2N9FA81-F1
#
_cell.length_a   1.000
_cell.length_b   1.000
_cell.length_c   1.000
_cell.angle_alpha   90.00
_cell.angle_beta   90.00
_cell.angle_gamma   90.00
#
_symmetry.space_group_name_H-M   'P 1'
#
loop_
_entity.id
_entity.type
_entity.pdbx_description
1 polymer ?
#
loop_
_entity_poly.entity_id
_entity_poly.type
_entity_poly.pdbx_seq_one_letter_code
_entity_poly.pdbx_strand_id
1 'polypeptide(L)'
;MPLLLFFLLLSFLHHPLLSSSYPFDVSYYIDCGGSTNITDSFNTTWLADRYYTGGSVALVSEPLHFSHPQEKTLRYFPLSSGKKNCYTVPLPNGRYYFRTFTVYDNFDGKSHSPSFEVSVEGTWVNSWRSPWQEPLARDGAYSDLFAYVTDGHADLCFYSIATDPPVIGSLQINQIDPQSYDAASIGQDYILVNYGRLTSGSQQWGPGFTNDTDLFGRSWQSDSEFQSTSSSPLKKISAIKPITGADTAPNYFPAKLYETAVTTSGGGNEVVDYALPVDAKLDYLLVFHFAEIDTSVTKAGQRMFDVVVNGKNVNRIDIFKEVGSFVAYTWQYTVKNLSYTMLTVKLVSAIGSPLICGLENYALVPADLSTVPDQVVAMRALKESLRVPDRMGWNGDPCAPTSWDAWEGVTCHPSKDEKALVISQM
;
A
#
# COMPACT_ATOMS: atom_id res chain seq x y z
N MET A 1 26.22 -74.32 -11.50
CA MET A 1 25.42 -73.16 -11.94
C MET A 1 24.67 -72.61 -10.74
N PRO A 2 25.06 -71.43 -10.22
CA PRO A 2 24.11 -70.57 -9.53
C PRO A 2 24.05 -69.17 -10.17
N LEU A 3 22.84 -68.64 -10.06
CA LEU A 3 22.24 -67.45 -10.64
C LEU A 3 22.97 -66.16 -10.20
N LEU A 4 23.39 -65.32 -11.16
CA LEU A 4 23.82 -63.95 -10.90
C LEU A 4 22.55 -63.06 -10.84
N LEU A 5 22.21 -62.55 -9.67
CA LEU A 5 21.16 -61.53 -9.51
C LEU A 5 21.76 -60.15 -9.80
N PHE A 6 21.33 -59.52 -10.89
CA PHE A 6 21.71 -58.16 -11.27
C PHE A 6 20.78 -57.17 -10.54
N PHE A 7 21.28 -56.49 -9.50
CA PHE A 7 20.56 -55.39 -8.85
C PHE A 7 20.70 -54.12 -9.71
N LEU A 8 19.62 -53.76 -10.41
CA LEU A 8 19.44 -52.44 -11.02
C LEU A 8 19.19 -51.41 -9.90
N LEU A 9 20.20 -50.58 -9.60
CA LEU A 9 19.99 -49.35 -8.82
C LEU A 9 19.25 -48.32 -9.71
N LEU A 10 17.96 -48.11 -9.44
CA LEU A 10 17.27 -46.90 -9.91
C LEU A 10 17.79 -45.71 -9.09
N SER A 11 18.60 -44.87 -9.71
CA SER A 11 18.94 -43.53 -9.21
C SER A 11 17.71 -42.62 -9.34
N PHE A 12 16.97 -42.45 -8.25
CA PHE A 12 15.97 -41.39 -8.12
C PHE A 12 16.69 -40.03 -8.09
N LEU A 13 16.73 -39.34 -9.23
CA LEU A 13 17.02 -37.91 -9.30
C LEU A 13 15.93 -37.15 -8.56
N HIS A 14 16.12 -36.91 -7.26
CA HIS A 14 15.37 -35.89 -6.54
C HIS A 14 15.81 -34.53 -7.08
N HIS A 15 15.03 -33.97 -8.01
CA HIS A 15 15.05 -32.53 -8.24
C HIS A 15 14.44 -31.87 -7.00
N PRO A 16 15.17 -31.04 -6.24
CA PRO A 16 14.51 -30.20 -5.27
C PRO A 16 13.69 -29.19 -6.08
N LEU A 17 12.36 -29.34 -6.04
CA LEU A 17 11.47 -28.23 -6.29
C LEU A 17 11.74 -27.22 -5.17
N LEU A 18 12.66 -26.29 -5.40
CA LEU A 18 12.73 -25.06 -4.64
C LEU A 18 11.50 -24.24 -5.04
N SER A 19 10.33 -24.55 -4.48
CA SER A 19 9.37 -23.48 -4.24
C SER A 19 9.92 -22.72 -3.04
N SER A 20 10.35 -21.48 -3.23
CA SER A 20 10.47 -20.59 -2.08
C SER A 20 9.04 -20.37 -1.59
N SER A 21 8.60 -21.15 -0.60
CA SER A 21 7.35 -20.88 0.08
C SER A 21 7.44 -19.47 0.67
N TYR A 22 6.53 -18.60 0.27
CA TYR A 22 6.37 -17.28 0.89
C TYR A 22 6.22 -17.48 2.41
N PRO A 23 7.14 -16.97 3.24
CA PRO A 23 7.25 -17.39 4.63
C PRO A 23 6.32 -16.62 5.58
N PHE A 24 5.51 -15.69 5.07
CA PHE A 24 4.59 -14.86 5.86
C PHE A 24 3.15 -15.29 5.59
N ASP A 25 2.41 -15.70 6.62
CA ASP A 25 1.07 -16.29 6.51
C ASP A 25 0.00 -15.56 7.34
N VAL A 26 0.37 -14.48 8.02
CA VAL A 26 -0.57 -13.69 8.81
C VAL A 26 -1.31 -12.69 7.91
N SER A 27 -2.61 -12.90 7.74
CA SER A 27 -3.50 -12.00 7.00
C SER A 27 -4.85 -11.83 7.70
N TYR A 28 -5.36 -10.61 7.72
CA TYR A 28 -6.70 -10.27 8.19
C TYR A 28 -7.45 -9.50 7.11
N TYR A 29 -8.62 -10.01 6.73
CA TYR A 29 -9.56 -9.34 5.84
C TYR A 29 -10.86 -9.13 6.63
N ILE A 30 -11.25 -7.89 6.87
CA ILE A 30 -12.41 -7.53 7.71
C ILE A 30 -13.41 -6.75 6.86
N ASP A 31 -14.63 -7.27 6.77
CA ASP A 31 -15.80 -6.58 6.20
C ASP A 31 -16.37 -5.65 7.29
N CYS A 32 -16.07 -4.36 7.20
CA CYS A 32 -16.45 -3.38 8.22
C CYS A 32 -17.93 -3.05 8.07
N GLY A 33 -18.74 -3.38 9.08
CA GLY A 33 -20.20 -3.38 8.99
C GLY A 33 -20.83 -4.77 8.81
N GLY A 34 -20.03 -5.76 8.40
CA GLY A 34 -20.46 -7.14 8.19
C GLY A 34 -20.77 -7.88 9.48
N SER A 35 -21.85 -8.67 9.50
CA SER A 35 -22.26 -9.47 10.67
C SER A 35 -21.84 -10.94 10.61
N THR A 36 -21.40 -11.41 9.44
CA THR A 36 -21.01 -12.80 9.19
C THR A 36 -19.79 -12.86 8.31
N ASN A 37 -19.00 -13.93 8.43
CA ASN A 37 -17.91 -14.17 7.50
C ASN A 37 -18.47 -14.42 6.10
N ILE A 38 -17.83 -13.84 5.10
CA ILE A 38 -18.19 -13.97 3.69
C ILE A 38 -16.97 -14.37 2.88
N THR A 39 -17.18 -14.98 1.73
CA THR A 39 -16.10 -15.29 0.78
C THR A 39 -16.39 -14.58 -0.51
N ASP A 40 -15.42 -13.84 -1.02
CA ASP A 40 -15.59 -13.06 -2.24
C ASP A 40 -15.40 -13.92 -3.50
N SER A 41 -15.54 -13.28 -4.66
CA SER A 41 -15.38 -13.91 -5.98
C SER A 41 -13.96 -14.42 -6.25
N PHE A 42 -12.98 -14.00 -5.47
CA PHE A 42 -11.57 -14.39 -5.58
C PHE A 42 -11.17 -15.43 -4.51
N ASN A 43 -12.16 -16.03 -3.83
CA ASN A 43 -11.95 -17.02 -2.77
C ASN A 43 -11.20 -16.46 -1.54
N THR A 44 -11.26 -15.14 -1.32
CA THR A 44 -10.75 -14.51 -0.10
C THR A 44 -11.85 -14.57 0.96
N THR A 45 -11.53 -15.12 2.14
CA THR A 45 -12.46 -15.12 3.28
C THR A 45 -12.33 -13.80 4.05
N TRP A 46 -13.40 -13.04 4.04
CA TRP A 46 -13.58 -11.82 4.81
C TRP A 46 -14.29 -12.14 6.13
N LEU A 47 -13.69 -11.72 7.24
CA LEU A 47 -14.22 -11.87 8.58
C LEU A 47 -15.32 -10.84 8.83
N ALA A 48 -16.31 -11.23 9.63
CA ALA A 48 -17.28 -10.29 10.19
C ALA A 48 -16.56 -9.17 10.97
N ASP A 49 -17.19 -8.01 11.02
CA ASP A 49 -16.63 -6.82 11.62
C ASP A 49 -16.25 -7.03 13.09
N ARG A 50 -15.03 -6.64 13.44
CA ARG A 50 -14.44 -6.90 14.76
C ARG A 50 -13.20 -6.03 14.99
N TYR A 51 -12.71 -6.04 16.23
CA TYR A 51 -11.54 -5.26 16.69
C TYR A 51 -11.73 -3.74 16.70
N TYR A 52 -12.94 -3.24 16.43
CA TYR A 52 -13.25 -1.81 16.46
C TYR A 52 -13.61 -1.31 17.87
N THR A 53 -13.48 0.00 18.07
CA THR A 53 -14.01 0.71 19.24
C THR A 53 -15.26 1.50 18.86
N GLY A 54 -16.42 1.16 19.43
CA GLY A 54 -17.66 1.89 19.21
C GLY A 54 -18.14 1.92 17.74
N GLY A 55 -18.90 2.95 17.39
CA GLY A 55 -19.46 3.13 16.05
C GLY A 55 -20.76 2.36 15.80
N SER A 56 -21.33 2.64 14.63
CA SER A 56 -22.55 2.03 14.11
C SER A 56 -22.30 1.51 12.71
N VAL A 57 -23.18 0.65 12.21
CA VAL A 57 -23.07 0.06 10.87
C VAL A 57 -24.16 0.59 9.97
N ALA A 58 -23.88 0.66 8.67
CA ALA A 58 -24.86 0.98 7.64
C ALA A 58 -24.57 0.21 6.36
N LEU A 59 -25.59 0.15 5.49
CA LEU A 59 -25.39 -0.19 4.09
C LEU A 59 -25.07 1.09 3.33
N VAL A 60 -24.26 0.97 2.29
CA VAL A 60 -24.15 2.02 1.25
C VAL A 60 -25.52 2.25 0.60
N SER A 61 -25.77 3.41 -0.02
CA SER A 61 -27.10 3.71 -0.59
C SER A 61 -27.46 2.82 -1.77
N GLU A 62 -26.48 2.46 -2.59
CA GLU A 62 -26.64 1.63 -3.78
C GLU A 62 -25.81 0.33 -3.67
N PRO A 63 -26.14 -0.64 -2.80
CA PRO A 63 -25.29 -1.83 -2.59
C PRO A 63 -25.09 -2.72 -3.82
N LEU A 64 -25.97 -2.60 -4.82
CA LEU A 64 -25.84 -3.33 -6.08
C LEU A 64 -24.82 -2.70 -7.04
N HIS A 65 -24.39 -1.46 -6.78
CA HIS A 65 -23.29 -0.80 -7.48
C HIS A 65 -21.96 -1.49 -7.21
N PHE A 66 -21.78 -2.01 -5.99
CA PHE A 66 -20.59 -2.71 -5.57
C PHE A 66 -20.67 -4.19 -5.90
N SER A 67 -19.67 -4.68 -6.64
CA SER A 67 -19.60 -6.10 -6.97
C SER A 67 -19.12 -6.93 -5.78
N HIS A 68 -18.22 -6.39 -4.96
CA HIS A 68 -17.62 -7.10 -3.85
C HIS A 68 -18.48 -7.03 -2.59
N PRO A 69 -18.72 -8.15 -1.90
CA PRO A 69 -19.50 -8.18 -0.67
C PRO A 69 -19.01 -7.19 0.41
N GLN A 70 -17.70 -7.10 0.63
CA GLN A 70 -17.05 -6.24 1.63
C GLN A 70 -17.08 -4.74 1.31
N GLU A 71 -17.68 -4.34 0.19
CA GLU A 71 -17.85 -2.94 -0.21
C GLU A 71 -19.30 -2.47 -0.01
N LYS A 72 -20.21 -3.38 0.36
CA LYS A 72 -21.66 -3.12 0.46
C LYS A 72 -22.08 -2.62 1.83
N THR A 73 -21.22 -2.80 2.82
CA THR A 73 -21.46 -2.38 4.20
C THR A 73 -20.34 -1.45 4.64
N LEU A 74 -20.64 -0.59 5.61
CA LEU A 74 -19.65 0.27 6.23
C LEU A 74 -19.89 0.38 7.73
N ARG A 75 -18.80 0.57 8.47
CA ARG A 75 -18.83 1.11 9.83
C ARG A 75 -18.63 2.62 9.76
N TYR A 76 -19.43 3.35 10.51
CA TYR A 76 -19.27 4.78 10.72
C TYR A 76 -19.18 5.10 12.20
N PHE A 77 -18.43 6.14 12.54
CA PHE A 77 -18.19 6.56 13.91
C PHE A 77 -18.88 7.90 14.19
N PRO A 78 -20.16 7.90 14.62
CA PRO A 78 -20.84 9.14 14.97
C PRO A 78 -20.19 9.78 16.19
N LEU A 79 -20.39 11.10 16.37
CA LEU A 79 -19.87 11.86 17.50
C LEU A 79 -20.20 11.24 18.87
N SER A 80 -21.32 10.51 18.98
CA SER A 80 -21.69 9.77 20.20
C SER A 80 -20.71 8.66 20.58
N SER A 81 -19.87 8.22 19.65
CA SER A 81 -18.80 7.24 19.86
C SER A 81 -17.47 7.89 20.27
N GLY A 82 -17.44 9.23 20.38
CA GLY A 82 -16.23 9.99 20.70
C GLY A 82 -15.45 10.41 19.46
N LYS A 83 -14.48 11.31 19.67
CA LYS A 83 -13.71 11.94 18.57
C LYS A 83 -12.69 10.99 17.93
N LYS A 84 -12.22 9.99 18.67
CA LYS A 84 -11.22 9.00 18.23
C LYS A 84 -11.78 7.59 18.36
N ASN A 85 -11.78 6.84 17.27
CA ASN A 85 -12.19 5.44 17.24
C ASN A 85 -11.17 4.63 16.45
N CYS A 86 -10.89 3.39 16.82
CA CYS A 86 -9.83 2.60 16.22
C CYS A 86 -10.28 1.18 15.91
N TYR A 87 -9.61 0.56 14.95
CA TYR A 87 -9.45 -0.90 14.86
C TYR A 87 -8.11 -1.27 15.50
N THR A 88 -8.12 -2.09 16.54
CA THR A 88 -6.93 -2.59 17.25
C THR A 88 -6.81 -4.10 17.03
N VAL A 89 -6.06 -4.49 16.01
CA VAL A 89 -5.97 -5.89 15.54
C VAL A 89 -4.74 -6.56 16.17
N PRO A 90 -4.88 -7.68 16.90
CA PRO A 90 -3.73 -8.39 17.46
C PRO A 90 -2.89 -9.03 16.34
N LEU A 91 -1.62 -8.67 16.25
CA LEU A 91 -0.68 -9.11 15.22
C LEU A 91 0.70 -9.36 15.83
N PRO A 92 1.50 -10.32 15.33
CA PRO A 92 2.89 -10.41 15.73
C PRO A 92 3.66 -9.16 15.29
N ASN A 93 4.82 -8.92 15.92
CA ASN A 93 5.69 -7.84 15.46
C ASN A 93 6.21 -8.14 14.06
N GLY A 94 6.21 -7.13 13.19
CA GLY A 94 6.58 -7.30 11.80
C GLY A 94 6.25 -6.10 10.96
N ARG A 95 6.40 -6.26 9.64
CA ARG A 95 5.99 -5.27 8.66
C ARG A 95 4.73 -5.74 7.96
N TYR A 96 3.82 -4.82 7.72
CA TYR A 96 2.49 -5.10 7.23
C TYR A 96 2.12 -4.19 6.08
N TYR A 97 1.43 -4.77 5.10
CA TYR A 97 0.65 -4.07 4.10
C TYR A 97 -0.75 -3.85 4.65
N PHE A 98 -1.18 -2.59 4.73
CA PHE A 98 -2.52 -2.19 5.10
C PHE A 98 -3.25 -1.71 3.85
N ARG A 99 -4.50 -2.12 3.67
CA ARG A 99 -5.39 -1.57 2.65
C ARG A 99 -6.78 -1.36 3.21
N THR A 100 -7.29 -0.15 3.06
CA THR A 100 -8.65 0.21 3.46
C THR A 100 -9.50 0.51 2.24
N PHE A 101 -10.79 0.16 2.29
CA PHE A 101 -11.80 0.68 1.38
C PHE A 101 -12.65 1.71 2.11
N THR A 102 -12.80 2.90 1.53
CA THR A 102 -13.57 4.00 2.08
C THR A 102 -14.59 4.47 1.06
N VAL A 103 -15.86 4.53 1.46
CA VAL A 103 -16.96 4.98 0.61
C VAL A 103 -17.98 5.74 1.45
N TYR A 104 -18.55 6.80 0.88
CA TYR A 104 -19.68 7.51 1.49
C TYR A 104 -21.00 6.98 0.93
N ASP A 105 -21.13 6.97 -0.40
CA ASP A 105 -22.31 6.60 -1.19
C ASP A 105 -23.62 7.05 -0.53
N ASN A 106 -23.62 8.28 0.00
CA ASN A 106 -24.75 8.91 0.69
C ASN A 106 -25.47 8.02 1.72
N PHE A 107 -24.77 7.12 2.41
CA PHE A 107 -25.38 6.06 3.24
C PHE A 107 -26.38 6.58 4.30
N ASP A 108 -26.25 7.86 4.70
CA ASP A 108 -27.09 8.52 5.69
C ASP A 108 -28.13 9.49 5.10
N GLY A 109 -28.20 9.60 3.77
CA GLY A 109 -29.16 10.43 3.05
C GLY A 109 -28.94 11.94 3.19
N LYS A 110 -27.80 12.40 3.72
CA LYS A 110 -27.53 13.82 3.98
C LYS A 110 -26.90 14.57 2.81
N SER A 111 -26.42 13.85 1.80
CA SER A 111 -25.68 14.40 0.65
C SER A 111 -24.49 15.26 1.10
N HIS A 112 -23.83 14.84 2.17
CA HIS A 112 -22.68 15.51 2.76
C HIS A 112 -21.65 14.46 3.19
N SER A 113 -20.64 14.25 2.36
CA SER A 113 -19.52 13.36 2.68
C SER A 113 -18.83 13.79 3.97
N PRO A 114 -18.38 12.87 4.83
CA PRO A 114 -17.76 13.24 6.10
C PRO A 114 -16.31 13.73 5.92
N SER A 115 -15.89 14.65 6.78
CA SER A 115 -14.49 15.03 6.97
C SER A 115 -13.88 14.31 8.16
N PHE A 116 -12.78 13.60 7.94
CA PHE A 116 -12.05 12.91 9.00
C PHE A 116 -10.58 12.66 8.63
N GLU A 117 -9.79 12.30 9.64
CA GLU A 117 -8.39 11.91 9.46
C GLU A 117 -8.18 10.46 9.90
N VAL A 118 -7.16 9.83 9.32
CA VAL A 118 -6.80 8.43 9.57
C VAL A 118 -5.36 8.36 10.02
N SER A 119 -5.10 7.62 11.09
CA SER A 119 -3.75 7.28 11.53
C SER A 119 -3.52 5.78 11.53
N VAL A 120 -2.30 5.36 11.24
CA VAL A 120 -1.80 4.00 11.45
C VAL A 120 -0.62 4.05 12.40
N GLU A 121 -0.62 3.21 13.43
CA GLU A 121 0.44 3.17 14.47
C GLU A 121 0.69 4.56 15.09
N GLY A 122 -0.39 5.29 15.38
CA GLY A 122 -0.31 6.65 15.93
C GLY A 122 0.20 7.72 14.97
N THR A 123 0.48 7.40 13.70
CA THR A 123 0.97 8.34 12.69
C THR A 123 -0.13 8.71 11.73
N TRP A 124 -0.36 10.00 11.50
CA TRP A 124 -1.35 10.48 10.54
C TRP A 124 -0.93 10.16 9.09
N VAL A 125 -1.78 9.45 8.34
CA VAL A 125 -1.44 8.93 6.99
C VAL A 125 -2.39 9.40 5.90
N ASN A 126 -3.61 9.81 6.23
CA ASN A 126 -4.60 10.24 5.24
C ASN A 126 -5.63 11.21 5.84
N SER A 127 -6.19 12.09 5.00
CA SER A 127 -7.28 13.00 5.36
C SER A 127 -8.35 13.05 4.28
N TRP A 128 -9.58 12.79 4.70
CA TRP A 128 -10.78 12.91 3.89
C TRP A 128 -11.44 14.25 4.20
N ARG A 129 -11.59 15.13 3.20
CA ARG A 129 -12.16 16.46 3.38
C ARG A 129 -13.42 16.62 2.55
N SER A 130 -14.52 16.98 3.20
CA SER A 130 -15.77 17.31 2.52
C SER A 130 -15.63 18.62 1.73
N PRO A 131 -16.25 18.74 0.53
CA PRO A 131 -16.95 17.68 -0.19
C PRO A 131 -15.98 16.74 -0.95
N TRP A 132 -16.26 15.45 -0.93
CA TRP A 132 -15.52 14.47 -1.73
C TRP A 132 -15.88 14.63 -3.21
N GLN A 133 -14.94 14.32 -4.10
CA GLN A 133 -15.24 14.30 -5.54
C GLN A 133 -16.23 13.17 -5.85
N GLU A 134 -17.17 13.41 -6.77
CA GLU A 134 -18.29 12.49 -7.06
C GLU A 134 -17.87 11.03 -7.31
N PRO A 135 -16.81 10.71 -8.10
CA PRO A 135 -16.38 9.32 -8.26
C PRO A 135 -15.94 8.68 -6.95
N LEU A 136 -15.21 9.41 -6.10
CA LEU A 136 -14.76 8.92 -4.79
C LEU A 136 -15.92 8.80 -3.80
N ALA A 137 -16.85 9.75 -3.83
CA ALA A 137 -18.01 9.74 -2.95
C ALA A 137 -18.92 8.55 -3.25
N ARG A 138 -19.15 8.24 -4.53
CA ARG A 138 -20.09 7.21 -4.99
C ARG A 138 -19.45 5.84 -5.19
N ASP A 139 -18.27 5.77 -5.80
CA ASP A 139 -17.60 4.49 -6.14
C ASP A 139 -16.62 4.05 -5.04
N GLY A 140 -16.34 4.94 -4.08
CA GLY A 140 -15.36 4.71 -3.03
C GLY A 140 -13.92 4.76 -3.53
N ALA A 141 -12.99 4.55 -2.60
CA ALA A 141 -11.57 4.47 -2.91
C ALA A 141 -10.84 3.49 -2.00
N TYR A 142 -9.89 2.80 -2.61
CA TYR A 142 -8.89 2.03 -1.91
C TYR A 142 -7.68 2.92 -1.59
N SER A 143 -7.20 2.81 -0.36
CA SER A 143 -5.94 3.42 0.07
C SER A 143 -5.09 2.34 0.72
N ASP A 144 -3.81 2.28 0.38
CA ASP A 144 -2.90 1.27 0.93
C ASP A 144 -1.55 1.87 1.34
N LEU A 145 -0.88 1.21 2.28
CA LEU A 145 0.38 1.65 2.86
C LEU A 145 1.17 0.49 3.46
N PHE A 146 2.43 0.74 3.79
CA PHE A 146 3.26 -0.18 4.57
C PHE A 146 3.70 0.45 5.89
N ALA A 147 3.52 -0.27 6.99
CA ALA A 147 3.93 0.15 8.33
C ALA A 147 4.50 -1.02 9.13
N TYR A 148 5.27 -0.70 10.17
CA TYR A 148 5.77 -1.67 11.16
C TYR A 148 4.86 -1.71 12.37
N VAL A 149 4.59 -2.91 12.86
CA VAL A 149 3.91 -3.16 14.13
C VAL A 149 4.94 -3.69 15.12
N THR A 150 5.03 -3.09 16.30
CA THR A 150 6.12 -3.35 17.26
C THR A 150 5.67 -3.74 18.67
N ASP A 151 4.38 -3.63 18.98
CA ASP A 151 3.82 -3.84 20.31
C ASP A 151 2.79 -4.99 20.37
N GLY A 152 2.67 -5.78 19.30
CA GLY A 152 1.74 -6.89 19.20
C GLY A 152 0.33 -6.53 18.73
N HIS A 153 0.09 -5.26 18.36
CA HIS A 153 -1.21 -4.80 17.88
C HIS A 153 -1.06 -3.79 16.75
N ALA A 154 -1.83 -3.94 15.67
CA ALA A 154 -1.99 -2.86 14.71
C ALA A 154 -3.14 -1.94 15.11
N ASP A 155 -2.85 -0.64 15.20
CA ASP A 155 -3.82 0.41 15.47
C ASP A 155 -4.09 1.24 14.20
N LEU A 156 -5.32 1.12 13.68
CA LEU A 156 -5.88 2.00 12.64
C LEU A 156 -6.94 2.89 13.28
N CYS A 157 -6.65 4.17 13.49
CA CYS A 157 -7.53 5.11 14.18
C CYS A 157 -8.10 6.18 13.26
N PHE A 158 -9.30 6.63 13.59
CA PHE A 158 -10.10 7.62 12.86
C PHE A 158 -10.44 8.79 13.77
N TYR A 159 -10.26 10.00 13.25
CA TYR A 159 -10.44 11.26 13.98
C TYR A 159 -11.51 12.09 13.29
N SER A 160 -12.64 12.28 13.96
CA SER A 160 -13.72 13.14 13.45
C SER A 160 -13.27 14.59 13.34
N ILE A 161 -13.50 15.21 12.18
CA ILE A 161 -13.38 16.66 12.06
C ILE A 161 -14.75 17.27 12.30
N ALA A 162 -14.83 18.19 13.28
CA ALA A 162 -16.08 18.77 13.74
C ALA A 162 -17.09 17.70 14.20
N THR A 163 -18.20 17.55 13.48
CA THR A 163 -19.28 16.59 13.80
C THR A 163 -19.41 15.46 12.78
N ASP A 164 -18.53 15.41 11.80
CA ASP A 164 -18.61 14.44 10.71
C ASP A 164 -18.19 13.04 11.19
N PRO A 165 -18.94 11.97 10.83
CA PRO A 165 -18.60 10.61 11.22
C PRO A 165 -17.58 9.99 10.26
N PRO A 166 -16.38 9.57 10.73
CA PRO A 166 -15.47 8.77 9.92
C PRO A 166 -16.13 7.48 9.44
N VAL A 167 -15.76 7.01 8.25
CA VAL A 167 -16.32 5.81 7.63
C VAL A 167 -15.24 4.88 7.11
N ILE A 168 -15.50 3.57 7.19
CA ILE A 168 -14.66 2.51 6.62
C ILE A 168 -15.56 1.34 6.17
N GLY A 169 -15.34 0.86 4.95
CA GLY A 169 -16.05 -0.30 4.37
C GLY A 169 -15.28 -1.61 4.52
N SER A 170 -13.96 -1.60 4.35
CA SER A 170 -13.16 -2.80 4.58
C SER A 170 -11.73 -2.50 5.03
N LEU A 171 -11.13 -3.48 5.73
CA LEU A 171 -9.75 -3.45 6.21
C LEU A 171 -9.04 -4.75 5.83
N GLN A 172 -7.92 -4.63 5.12
CA GLN A 172 -7.00 -5.72 4.82
C GLN A 172 -5.66 -5.45 5.48
N ILE A 173 -5.08 -6.47 6.11
CA ILE A 173 -3.75 -6.42 6.71
C ILE A 173 -3.02 -7.71 6.35
N ASN A 174 -1.89 -7.61 5.64
CA ASN A 174 -1.06 -8.76 5.27
C ASN A 174 0.34 -8.59 5.82
N GLN A 175 0.89 -9.61 6.46
CA GLN A 175 2.30 -9.62 6.84
C GLN A 175 3.17 -9.75 5.60
N ILE A 176 4.21 -8.93 5.54
CA ILE A 176 5.15 -8.88 4.42
C ILE A 176 6.58 -8.98 4.90
N ASP A 177 7.50 -9.12 3.94
CA ASP A 177 8.92 -9.16 4.25
C ASP A 177 9.35 -7.85 4.94
N PRO A 178 9.95 -7.94 6.16
CA PRO A 178 10.42 -6.75 6.85
C PRO A 178 11.51 -6.00 6.08
N GLN A 179 12.25 -6.67 5.18
CA GLN A 179 13.29 -6.06 4.36
C GLN A 179 12.78 -5.48 3.02
N SER A 180 11.47 -5.55 2.76
CA SER A 180 10.88 -4.99 1.54
C SER A 180 11.08 -3.46 1.44
N TYR A 181 10.97 -2.92 0.23
CA TYR A 181 11.07 -1.50 -0.09
C TYR A 181 12.29 -0.81 0.55
N ASP A 182 13.46 -1.46 0.48
CA ASP A 182 14.73 -0.97 1.01
C ASP A 182 14.65 -0.47 2.47
N ALA A 183 14.01 -1.30 3.30
CA ALA A 183 13.91 -1.09 4.75
C ALA A 183 15.25 -0.75 5.41
N ALA A 184 16.34 -1.33 4.93
CA ALA A 184 17.68 -1.11 5.47
C ALA A 184 18.14 0.34 5.33
N SER A 185 17.80 1.01 4.22
CA SER A 185 18.19 2.40 3.98
C SER A 185 17.13 3.40 4.44
N ILE A 186 15.84 3.06 4.33
CA ILE A 186 14.74 3.95 4.76
C ILE A 186 14.57 3.93 6.29
N GLY A 187 14.81 2.79 6.93
CA GLY A 187 14.56 2.58 8.35
C GLY A 187 13.12 2.16 8.64
N GLN A 188 12.80 2.09 9.93
CA GLN A 188 11.47 1.72 10.44
C GLN A 188 10.63 2.94 10.85
N ASP A 189 11.24 4.14 10.83
CA ASP A 189 10.64 5.39 11.28
C ASP A 189 9.77 6.07 10.20
N TYR A 190 9.36 5.32 9.18
CA TYR A 190 8.53 5.83 8.08
C TYR A 190 7.40 4.87 7.74
N ILE A 191 6.22 5.43 7.53
CA ILE A 191 5.11 4.77 6.85
C ILE A 191 5.20 5.11 5.36
N LEU A 192 5.15 4.08 4.51
CA LEU A 192 5.15 4.25 3.06
C LEU A 192 3.70 4.28 2.59
N VAL A 193 3.17 5.48 2.35
CA VAL A 193 1.80 5.67 1.88
C VAL A 193 1.79 5.64 0.35
N ASN A 194 0.94 4.81 -0.25
CA ASN A 194 0.88 4.66 -1.71
C ASN A 194 0.19 5.88 -2.37
N TYR A 195 0.91 6.58 -3.24
CA TYR A 195 0.39 7.67 -4.09
C TYR A 195 0.26 7.26 -5.56
N GLY A 196 0.60 6.02 -5.89
CA GLY A 196 0.46 5.47 -7.22
C GLY A 196 1.27 4.19 -7.36
N ARG A 197 0.60 3.06 -7.58
CA ARG A 197 1.21 1.78 -7.92
C ARG A 197 0.73 1.38 -9.32
N LEU A 198 1.55 1.67 -10.32
CA LEU A 198 1.15 1.68 -11.72
C LEU A 198 1.72 0.48 -12.50
N THR A 199 0.88 -0.11 -13.34
CA THR A 199 1.25 -1.14 -14.31
C THR A 199 1.18 -0.55 -15.72
N SER A 200 2.24 -0.73 -16.50
CA SER A 200 2.37 -0.16 -17.84
C SER A 200 1.96 -1.15 -18.90
N GLY A 201 1.03 -0.74 -19.77
CA GLY A 201 0.62 -1.54 -20.92
C GLY A 201 -0.46 -2.58 -20.62
N SER A 202 -0.99 -2.62 -19.40
CA SER A 202 -2.13 -3.44 -18.99
C SER A 202 -3.29 -2.59 -18.45
N GLN A 203 -4.45 -3.20 -18.24
CA GLN A 203 -5.50 -2.64 -17.41
C GLN A 203 -5.15 -2.80 -15.92
N GLN A 204 -5.97 -2.25 -15.02
CA GLN A 204 -5.87 -2.49 -13.59
C GLN A 204 -6.01 -3.98 -13.27
N TRP A 205 -5.22 -4.48 -12.31
CA TRP A 205 -5.24 -5.88 -11.87
C TRP A 205 -4.80 -6.05 -10.40
N GLY A 206 -5.04 -7.24 -9.85
CA GLY A 206 -4.71 -7.62 -8.47
C GLY A 206 -5.94 -7.82 -7.59
N PRO A 207 -5.76 -8.03 -6.28
CA PRO A 207 -6.86 -8.33 -5.36
C PRO A 207 -7.97 -7.28 -5.40
N GLY A 208 -9.21 -7.74 -5.53
CA GLY A 208 -10.39 -6.87 -5.70
C GLY A 208 -10.65 -6.44 -7.15
N PHE A 209 -9.86 -6.87 -8.14
CA PHE A 209 -10.08 -6.49 -9.54
C PHE A 209 -10.00 -7.69 -10.48
N THR A 210 -8.99 -8.54 -10.30
CA THR A 210 -8.75 -9.71 -11.16
C THR A 210 -8.22 -10.89 -10.33
N ASN A 211 -8.24 -12.10 -10.92
CA ASN A 211 -7.76 -13.32 -10.26
C ASN A 211 -6.22 -13.48 -10.32
N ASP A 212 -5.49 -12.37 -10.28
CA ASP A 212 -4.04 -12.38 -10.31
C ASP A 212 -3.48 -12.34 -8.89
N THR A 213 -2.41 -13.09 -8.68
CA THR A 213 -1.81 -13.23 -7.36
C THR A 213 -0.66 -12.23 -7.19
N ASP A 214 -0.63 -11.56 -6.04
CA ASP A 214 0.50 -10.79 -5.53
C ASP A 214 0.66 -11.21 -4.07
N LEU A 215 1.86 -11.67 -3.69
CA LEU A 215 2.11 -12.23 -2.37
C LEU A 215 1.94 -11.20 -1.23
N PHE A 216 2.04 -9.91 -1.53
CA PHE A 216 1.79 -8.84 -0.55
C PHE A 216 0.31 -8.41 -0.54
N GLY A 217 -0.47 -8.84 -1.54
CA GLY A 217 -1.86 -8.41 -1.73
C GLY A 217 -2.00 -7.02 -2.38
N ARG A 218 -0.96 -6.54 -3.07
CA ARG A 218 -0.99 -5.26 -3.77
C ARG A 218 -1.88 -5.32 -5.02
N SER A 219 -2.60 -4.24 -5.27
CA SER A 219 -3.28 -3.99 -6.55
C SER A 219 -2.54 -2.95 -7.37
N TRP A 220 -2.57 -3.10 -8.70
CA TRP A 220 -1.83 -2.29 -9.66
C TRP A 220 -2.80 -1.56 -10.60
N GLN A 221 -2.74 -0.23 -10.61
CA GLN A 221 -3.58 0.64 -11.44
C GLN A 221 -3.00 0.81 -12.83
N SER A 222 -3.85 0.95 -13.85
CA SER A 222 -3.40 1.33 -15.19
C SER A 222 -2.65 2.66 -15.16
N ASP A 223 -1.48 2.71 -15.80
CA ASP A 223 -0.67 3.92 -15.88
C ASP A 223 -1.26 4.99 -16.82
N SER A 224 -2.28 4.65 -17.61
CA SER A 224 -2.88 5.51 -18.65
C SER A 224 -3.38 6.87 -18.15
N GLU A 225 -3.86 6.95 -16.92
CA GLU A 225 -4.39 8.21 -16.33
C GLU A 225 -3.27 9.16 -15.87
N PHE A 226 -2.07 8.62 -15.64
CA PHE A 226 -0.90 9.37 -15.17
C PHE A 226 0.06 9.74 -16.28
N GLN A 227 -0.16 9.19 -17.49
CA GLN A 227 0.62 9.53 -18.68
C GLN A 227 0.36 11.00 -19.07
N SER A 228 1.43 11.79 -19.11
CA SER A 228 1.39 13.18 -19.52
C SER A 228 1.17 13.29 -21.03
N THR A 229 0.43 14.33 -21.45
CA THR A 229 0.23 14.69 -22.87
C THR A 229 1.52 15.05 -23.59
N SER A 230 2.61 15.30 -22.84
CA SER A 230 3.94 15.53 -23.39
C SER A 230 4.67 14.23 -23.80
N SER A 231 4.07 13.07 -23.55
CA SER A 231 4.61 11.79 -24.00
C SER A 231 4.58 11.69 -25.53
N SER A 232 5.61 11.05 -26.09
CA SER A 232 5.60 10.60 -27.48
C SER A 232 4.53 9.51 -27.68
N PRO A 233 4.08 9.22 -28.91
CA PRO A 233 3.08 8.18 -29.16
C PRO A 233 3.47 6.83 -28.56
N LEU A 234 2.75 6.45 -27.50
CA LEU A 234 3.02 5.27 -26.70
C LEU A 234 2.49 4.01 -27.38
N LYS A 235 3.27 2.94 -27.31
CA LYS A 235 2.94 1.61 -27.79
C LYS A 235 3.08 0.62 -26.65
N LYS A 236 2.07 -0.24 -26.52
CA LYS A 236 2.09 -1.38 -25.60
C LYS A 236 2.83 -2.54 -26.25
N ILE A 237 3.67 -3.22 -25.48
CA ILE A 237 4.32 -4.47 -25.88
C ILE A 237 4.13 -5.52 -24.79
N SER A 238 4.18 -6.79 -25.20
CA SER A 238 3.96 -7.92 -24.32
C SER A 238 5.09 -8.94 -24.46
N ALA A 239 5.43 -9.58 -23.35
CA ALA A 239 6.43 -10.62 -23.31
C ALA A 239 5.98 -11.84 -24.11
N ILE A 240 6.89 -12.39 -24.91
CA ILE A 240 6.67 -13.65 -25.66
C ILE A 240 7.24 -14.87 -24.94
N LYS A 241 7.87 -14.66 -23.78
CA LYS A 241 8.52 -15.66 -22.94
C LYS A 241 8.24 -15.33 -21.47
N PRO A 242 8.26 -16.34 -20.57
CA PRO A 242 8.15 -16.11 -19.14
C PRO A 242 9.23 -15.17 -18.62
N ILE A 243 8.86 -14.30 -17.68
CA ILE A 243 9.81 -13.44 -16.98
C ILE A 243 10.46 -14.22 -15.84
N THR A 244 11.78 -14.08 -15.71
CA THR A 244 12.56 -14.64 -14.58
C THR A 244 12.97 -13.53 -13.62
N GLY A 245 13.31 -13.87 -12.37
CA GLY A 245 13.72 -12.89 -11.35
C GLY A 245 12.57 -12.12 -10.67
N ALA A 246 11.34 -12.29 -11.14
CA ALA A 246 10.13 -11.85 -10.43
C ALA A 246 9.79 -12.78 -9.26
N ASP A 247 8.87 -12.36 -8.39
CA ASP A 247 8.43 -13.08 -7.19
C ASP A 247 9.59 -13.45 -6.25
N THR A 248 10.65 -12.62 -6.24
CA THR A 248 11.84 -12.81 -5.41
C THR A 248 11.82 -11.90 -4.19
N ALA A 249 12.33 -12.42 -3.08
CA ALA A 249 12.55 -11.65 -1.86
C ALA A 249 13.49 -10.45 -2.13
N PRO A 250 13.33 -9.33 -1.40
CA PRO A 250 12.38 -9.14 -0.31
C PRO A 250 11.02 -8.59 -0.77
N ASN A 251 10.86 -8.17 -2.03
CA ASN A 251 9.66 -7.43 -2.47
C ASN A 251 8.58 -8.29 -3.11
N TYR A 252 8.95 -9.47 -3.59
CA TYR A 252 8.05 -10.43 -4.25
C TYR A 252 7.19 -9.75 -5.33
N PHE A 253 7.80 -8.91 -6.17
CA PHE A 253 7.07 -8.23 -7.25
C PHE A 253 6.56 -9.27 -8.25
N PRO A 254 5.25 -9.32 -8.53
CA PRO A 254 4.65 -10.40 -9.30
C PRO A 254 5.14 -10.40 -10.75
N ALA A 255 5.37 -11.59 -11.32
CA ALA A 255 5.80 -11.75 -12.71
C ALA A 255 4.91 -11.00 -13.71
N LYS A 256 3.59 -10.98 -13.46
CA LYS A 256 2.59 -10.28 -14.28
C LYS A 256 2.94 -8.83 -14.56
N LEU A 257 3.54 -8.12 -13.59
CA LEU A 257 3.94 -6.72 -13.76
C LEU A 257 4.93 -6.54 -14.92
N TYR A 258 5.81 -7.51 -15.14
CA TYR A 258 6.89 -7.45 -16.12
C TYR A 258 6.51 -8.08 -17.47
N GLU A 259 5.31 -8.65 -17.59
CA GLU A 259 4.83 -9.26 -18.83
C GLU A 259 4.36 -8.21 -19.85
N THR A 260 4.05 -7.00 -19.41
CA THR A 260 3.68 -5.87 -20.27
C THR A 260 4.58 -4.69 -20.03
N ALA A 261 4.76 -3.87 -21.06
CA ALA A 261 5.45 -2.61 -20.96
C ALA A 261 4.86 -1.58 -21.91
N VAL A 262 5.16 -0.31 -21.63
CA VAL A 262 4.98 0.79 -22.56
C VAL A 262 6.33 1.19 -23.12
N THR A 263 6.36 1.42 -24.42
CA THR A 263 7.48 2.01 -25.17
C THR A 263 6.96 3.06 -26.15
N THR A 264 7.82 3.66 -26.95
CA THR A 264 7.47 4.72 -27.91
C THR A 264 7.55 4.22 -29.36
N SER A 265 6.86 4.91 -30.26
CA SER A 265 6.65 4.50 -31.66
C SER A 265 7.35 5.46 -32.63
N GLY A 266 8.67 5.46 -32.66
CA GLY A 266 9.42 6.50 -33.40
C GLY A 266 10.94 6.34 -33.29
N GLY A 267 11.66 7.18 -34.04
CA GLY A 267 13.12 7.18 -34.07
C GLY A 267 13.71 8.41 -33.39
N GLY A 268 14.42 8.21 -32.28
CA GLY A 268 15.24 9.22 -31.58
C GLY A 268 14.45 10.32 -30.85
N ASN A 269 14.98 10.78 -29.71
CA ASN A 269 14.41 11.85 -28.86
C ASN A 269 13.00 11.58 -28.31
N GLU A 270 12.64 10.30 -28.17
CA GLU A 270 11.34 9.91 -27.65
C GLU A 270 11.29 10.02 -26.13
N VAL A 271 10.12 10.35 -25.60
CA VAL A 271 9.90 10.56 -24.17
C VAL A 271 8.64 9.82 -23.73
N VAL A 272 8.75 9.04 -22.66
CA VAL A 272 7.61 8.61 -21.83
C VAL A 272 7.59 9.54 -20.62
N ASP A 273 6.47 10.22 -20.39
CA ASP A 273 6.34 11.25 -19.35
C ASP A 273 5.13 10.93 -18.46
N TYR A 274 5.35 10.90 -17.14
CA TYR A 274 4.33 10.73 -16.13
C TYR A 274 4.22 11.97 -15.25
N ALA A 275 2.98 12.32 -14.91
CA ALA A 275 2.65 13.39 -14.00
C ALA A 275 1.87 12.80 -12.82
N LEU A 276 2.53 12.71 -11.66
CA LEU A 276 1.99 12.08 -10.46
C LEU A 276 1.55 13.15 -9.44
N PRO A 277 0.25 13.29 -9.13
CA PRO A 277 -0.22 14.13 -8.04
C PRO A 277 0.31 13.64 -6.70
N VAL A 278 0.81 14.58 -5.90
CA VAL A 278 1.48 14.32 -4.62
C VAL A 278 1.29 15.48 -3.67
N ASP A 279 1.57 15.25 -2.39
CA ASP A 279 1.62 16.31 -1.38
C ASP A 279 3.01 16.93 -1.29
N ALA A 280 3.05 18.25 -1.11
CA ALA A 280 4.29 18.98 -0.89
C ALA A 280 4.84 18.74 0.53
N LYS A 281 6.13 19.03 0.71
CA LYS A 281 6.90 18.93 1.97
C LYS A 281 7.08 17.50 2.49
N LEU A 282 7.02 16.52 1.61
CA LEU A 282 7.32 15.12 1.90
C LEU A 282 8.45 14.59 1.01
N ASP A 283 9.05 13.49 1.45
CA ASP A 283 9.94 12.67 0.65
C ASP A 283 9.14 11.62 -0.09
N TYR A 284 9.57 11.24 -1.31
CA TYR A 284 8.90 10.24 -2.13
C TYR A 284 9.87 9.16 -2.59
N LEU A 285 9.56 7.89 -2.34
CA LEU A 285 10.25 6.75 -2.92
C LEU A 285 9.58 6.38 -4.24
N LEU A 286 10.35 6.47 -5.31
CA LEU A 286 9.96 5.96 -6.62
C LEU A 286 10.59 4.59 -6.82
N VAL A 287 9.78 3.63 -7.26
CA VAL A 287 10.22 2.27 -7.64
C VAL A 287 9.89 2.05 -9.10
N PHE A 288 10.92 1.84 -9.91
CA PHE A 288 10.82 1.66 -11.35
C PHE A 288 10.97 0.19 -11.69
N HIS A 289 10.05 -0.33 -12.49
CA HIS A 289 10.04 -1.73 -12.92
C HIS A 289 10.30 -1.83 -14.41
N PHE A 290 11.28 -2.64 -14.77
CA PHE A 290 11.74 -2.86 -16.13
C PHE A 290 11.92 -4.35 -16.41
N ALA A 291 11.70 -4.76 -17.65
CA ALA A 291 12.17 -6.02 -18.19
C ALA A 291 12.40 -5.84 -19.69
N GLU A 292 13.52 -6.31 -20.21
CA GLU A 292 13.79 -6.23 -21.64
C GLU A 292 13.01 -7.35 -22.36
N ILE A 293 11.78 -7.02 -22.76
CA ILE A 293 10.83 -7.92 -23.42
C ILE A 293 10.72 -7.70 -24.93
N ASP A 294 11.43 -6.70 -25.47
CA ASP A 294 11.50 -6.43 -26.90
C ASP A 294 12.58 -7.27 -27.56
N THR A 295 12.18 -8.18 -28.43
CA THR A 295 13.10 -9.12 -29.10
C THR A 295 14.06 -8.46 -30.09
N SER A 296 13.83 -7.20 -30.45
CA SER A 296 14.78 -6.43 -31.27
C SER A 296 16.04 -6.03 -30.50
N VAL A 297 15.98 -5.99 -29.16
CA VAL A 297 17.10 -5.72 -28.27
C VAL A 297 17.72 -7.05 -27.82
N THR A 298 18.95 -7.31 -28.26
CA THR A 298 19.64 -8.60 -28.14
C THR A 298 21.00 -8.50 -27.42
N LYS A 299 21.47 -7.28 -27.14
CA LYS A 299 22.72 -7.03 -26.42
C LYS A 299 22.71 -5.66 -25.76
N ALA A 300 23.58 -5.49 -24.76
CA ALA A 300 23.87 -4.20 -24.13
C ALA A 300 24.23 -3.13 -25.17
N GLY A 301 23.82 -1.90 -24.89
CA GLY A 301 24.05 -0.71 -25.71
C GLY A 301 23.06 -0.50 -26.86
N GLN A 302 22.08 -1.40 -27.06
CA GLN A 302 21.04 -1.24 -28.09
C GLN A 302 19.84 -0.41 -27.62
N ARG A 303 19.57 -0.39 -26.31
CA ARG A 303 18.58 0.48 -25.68
C ARG A 303 19.19 1.14 -24.46
N MET A 304 19.24 2.47 -24.48
CA MET A 304 19.68 3.29 -23.36
C MET A 304 18.78 4.52 -23.25
N PHE A 305 18.31 4.82 -22.05
CA PHE A 305 17.49 6.01 -21.80
C PHE A 305 17.82 6.60 -20.44
N ASP A 306 17.66 7.92 -20.36
CA ASP A 306 17.85 8.69 -19.14
C ASP A 306 16.54 8.74 -18.35
N VAL A 307 16.61 8.49 -17.05
CA VAL A 307 15.51 8.71 -16.11
C VAL A 307 15.66 10.13 -15.56
N VAL A 308 14.66 10.97 -15.79
CA VAL A 308 14.63 12.36 -15.36
C VAL A 308 13.47 12.54 -14.39
N VAL A 309 13.76 12.91 -13.15
CA VAL A 309 12.75 13.16 -12.11
C VAL A 309 12.78 14.64 -11.75
N ASN A 310 11.66 15.34 -11.86
CA ASN A 310 11.55 16.79 -11.61
C ASN A 310 12.62 17.61 -12.34
N GLY A 311 12.86 17.28 -13.62
CA GLY A 311 13.83 17.94 -14.48
C GLY A 311 15.30 17.58 -14.22
N LYS A 312 15.60 16.78 -13.20
CA LYS A 312 16.96 16.29 -12.91
C LYS A 312 17.16 14.90 -13.51
N ASN A 313 18.19 14.72 -14.33
CA ASN A 313 18.64 13.38 -14.74
C ASN A 313 19.24 12.66 -13.52
N VAL A 314 18.63 11.54 -13.13
CA VAL A 314 18.97 10.78 -11.92
C VAL A 314 19.66 9.47 -12.22
N ASN A 315 19.45 8.89 -13.41
CA ASN A 315 20.10 7.65 -13.82
C ASN A 315 20.04 7.46 -15.34
N ARG A 316 20.98 6.67 -15.89
CA ARG A 316 20.92 6.15 -17.27
C ARG A 316 20.78 4.64 -17.23
N ILE A 317 19.73 4.12 -17.84
CA ILE A 317 19.36 2.70 -17.79
C ILE A 317 19.69 2.01 -19.12
N ASP A 318 20.31 0.83 -19.03
CA ASP A 318 20.42 -0.18 -20.08
C ASP A 318 19.95 -1.52 -19.50
N ILE A 319 18.68 -1.86 -19.72
CA ILE A 319 18.04 -3.03 -19.08
C ILE A 319 18.79 -4.32 -19.44
N PHE A 320 19.18 -4.47 -20.71
CA PHE A 320 19.88 -5.67 -21.17
C PHE A 320 21.24 -5.81 -20.51
N LYS A 321 21.97 -4.71 -20.31
CA LYS A 321 23.25 -4.73 -19.60
C LYS A 321 23.10 -5.15 -18.14
N GLU A 322 22.05 -4.69 -17.46
CA GLU A 322 21.84 -4.98 -16.03
C GLU A 322 21.40 -6.44 -15.81
N VAL A 323 20.45 -6.95 -16.61
CA VAL A 323 19.82 -8.26 -16.34
C VAL A 323 19.62 -9.17 -17.56
N GLY A 324 19.89 -8.70 -18.78
CA GLY A 324 19.60 -9.43 -20.02
C GLY A 324 18.14 -9.29 -20.48
N SER A 325 17.65 -10.25 -21.26
CA SER A 325 16.27 -10.26 -21.77
C SER A 325 15.35 -11.15 -20.94
N PHE A 326 14.08 -10.75 -20.80
CA PHE A 326 13.05 -11.46 -20.03
C PHE A 326 13.43 -11.73 -18.57
N VAL A 327 14.15 -10.79 -17.96
CA VAL A 327 14.49 -10.79 -16.54
C VAL A 327 13.95 -9.50 -15.91
N ALA A 328 13.29 -9.62 -14.76
CA ALA A 328 12.80 -8.50 -13.99
C ALA A 328 13.97 -7.67 -13.43
N TYR A 329 13.90 -6.37 -13.60
CA TYR A 329 14.84 -5.40 -13.07
C TYR A 329 14.08 -4.29 -12.37
N THR A 330 14.47 -4.01 -11.14
CA THR A 330 13.90 -2.93 -10.34
C THR A 330 14.99 -1.95 -9.95
N TRP A 331 14.69 -0.68 -10.08
CA TRP A 331 15.55 0.41 -9.62
C TRP A 331 14.73 1.42 -8.83
N GLN A 332 15.32 2.03 -7.82
CA GLN A 332 14.62 2.93 -6.90
C GLN A 332 15.34 4.26 -6.76
N TYR A 333 14.57 5.31 -6.50
CA TYR A 333 15.09 6.65 -6.28
C TYR A 333 14.21 7.42 -5.30
N THR A 334 14.82 8.02 -4.28
CA THR A 334 14.11 8.86 -3.32
C THR A 334 14.24 10.33 -3.69
N VAL A 335 13.11 10.96 -3.96
CA VAL A 335 12.99 12.42 -4.05
C VAL A 335 12.91 12.96 -2.63
N LYS A 336 13.78 13.92 -2.29
CA LYS A 336 13.84 14.52 -0.96
C LYS A 336 13.23 15.92 -0.96
N ASN A 337 12.46 16.23 0.08
CA ASN A 337 11.86 17.53 0.37
C ASN A 337 11.17 18.14 -0.85
N LEU A 338 10.14 17.46 -1.36
CA LEU A 338 9.45 17.90 -2.56
C LEU A 338 8.61 19.14 -2.27
N SER A 339 8.94 20.27 -2.88
CA SER A 339 8.19 21.54 -2.69
C SER A 339 6.96 21.69 -3.60
N TYR A 340 6.67 20.71 -4.44
CA TYR A 340 5.63 20.77 -5.47
C TYR A 340 4.54 19.73 -5.21
N THR A 341 3.34 19.97 -5.72
CA THR A 341 2.19 19.04 -5.63
C THR A 341 2.08 18.11 -6.84
N MET A 342 3.07 18.13 -7.72
CA MET A 342 3.16 17.27 -8.91
C MET A 342 4.60 16.78 -9.04
N LEU A 343 4.77 15.47 -9.06
CA LEU A 343 6.04 14.80 -9.33
C LEU A 343 6.06 14.39 -10.80
N THR A 344 7.11 14.79 -11.52
CA THR A 344 7.29 14.45 -12.93
C THR A 344 8.36 13.38 -13.10
N VAL A 345 8.06 12.36 -13.89
CA VAL A 345 8.98 11.26 -14.22
C VAL A 345 9.05 11.11 -15.72
N LYS A 346 10.25 11.27 -16.30
CA LYS A 346 10.47 11.13 -17.74
C LYS A 346 11.52 10.07 -18.02
N LEU A 347 11.25 9.24 -19.03
CA LEU A 347 12.21 8.33 -19.64
C LEU A 347 12.57 8.90 -21.00
N VAL A 348 13.77 9.43 -21.13
CA VAL A 348 14.23 10.14 -22.34
C VAL A 348 15.18 9.25 -23.12
N SER A 349 14.82 8.96 -24.37
CA SER A 349 15.64 8.16 -25.29
C SER A 349 17.06 8.75 -25.44
N ALA A 350 18.08 7.92 -25.20
CA ALA A 350 19.46 8.20 -25.60
C ALA A 350 19.86 7.33 -26.80
N ILE A 351 19.55 6.04 -26.76
CA ILE A 351 19.64 5.08 -27.87
C ILE A 351 18.40 4.18 -27.83
N GLY A 352 17.68 4.08 -28.94
CA GLY A 352 16.44 3.29 -28.99
C GLY A 352 15.32 3.86 -28.12
N SER A 353 14.14 3.28 -28.23
CA SER A 353 12.94 3.71 -27.51
C SER A 353 13.04 3.32 -26.02
N PRO A 354 12.70 4.21 -25.07
CA PRO A 354 12.57 3.83 -23.66
C PRO A 354 11.51 2.75 -23.45
N LEU A 355 11.60 2.03 -22.33
CA LEU A 355 10.67 0.97 -21.96
C LEU A 355 10.44 1.01 -20.45
N ILE A 356 9.20 0.84 -20.00
CA ILE A 356 8.84 0.69 -18.58
C ILE A 356 7.68 -0.30 -18.41
N CYS A 357 7.78 -1.16 -17.40
CA CYS A 357 6.78 -2.17 -17.04
C CYS A 357 5.85 -1.67 -15.92
N GLY A 358 6.36 -0.84 -15.02
CA GLY A 358 5.57 -0.27 -13.93
C GLY A 358 6.33 0.80 -13.17
N LEU A 359 5.58 1.58 -12.38
CA LEU A 359 6.09 2.68 -11.58
C LEU A 359 5.31 2.75 -10.27
N GLU A 360 6.01 2.71 -9.15
CA GLU A 360 5.43 2.97 -7.83
C GLU A 360 5.91 4.31 -7.27
N ASN A 361 5.06 4.97 -6.51
CA ASN A 361 5.31 6.24 -5.84
C ASN A 361 4.76 6.19 -4.41
N TYR A 362 5.65 6.19 -3.43
CA TYR A 362 5.28 6.19 -2.01
C TYR A 362 5.71 7.48 -1.33
N ALA A 363 4.79 8.14 -0.63
CA ALA A 363 5.17 9.16 0.32
C ALA A 363 5.81 8.51 1.54
N LEU A 364 6.96 9.04 1.97
CA LEU A 364 7.63 8.66 3.20
C LEU A 364 7.11 9.57 4.31
N VAL A 365 6.09 9.10 5.02
CA VAL A 365 5.51 9.82 6.15
C VAL A 365 6.30 9.44 7.41
N PRO A 366 6.99 10.38 8.07
CA PRO A 366 7.71 10.09 9.31
C PRO A 366 6.75 9.55 10.37
N ALA A 367 7.13 8.47 11.03
CA ALA A 367 6.39 7.94 12.16
C ALA A 367 6.34 8.99 13.27
N ASP A 368 5.15 9.19 13.83
CA ASP A 368 4.96 10.10 14.95
C ASP A 368 5.48 9.49 16.25
N LEU A 369 5.71 10.32 17.26
CA LEU A 369 6.15 9.84 18.56
C LEU A 369 5.02 9.07 19.25
N SER A 370 5.31 7.84 19.67
CA SER A 370 4.38 7.04 20.49
C SER A 370 4.51 7.38 21.98
N THR A 371 3.47 7.08 22.75
CA THR A 371 3.53 7.16 24.21
C THR A 371 4.50 6.12 24.78
N VAL A 372 5.22 6.46 25.86
CA VAL A 372 6.10 5.49 26.55
C VAL A 372 5.30 4.23 26.95
N PRO A 373 5.79 3.01 26.63
CA PRO A 373 5.01 1.77 26.79
C PRO A 373 4.43 1.55 28.19
N ASP A 374 5.20 1.81 29.25
CA ASP A 374 4.74 1.65 30.63
C ASP A 374 3.53 2.54 30.95
N GLN A 375 3.48 3.74 30.37
CA GLN A 375 2.34 4.65 30.52
C GLN A 375 1.15 4.21 29.69
N VAL A 376 1.35 3.65 28.49
CA VAL A 376 0.25 3.04 27.70
C VAL A 376 -0.44 1.95 28.51
N VAL A 377 0.33 1.05 29.13
CA VAL A 377 -0.20 -0.02 29.98
C VAL A 377 -0.97 0.54 31.17
N ALA A 378 -0.40 1.53 31.87
CA ALA A 378 -1.06 2.17 33.02
C ALA A 378 -2.37 2.86 32.62
N MET A 379 -2.38 3.56 31.48
CA MET A 379 -3.57 4.26 30.97
C MET A 379 -4.66 3.30 30.51
N ARG A 380 -4.30 2.18 29.88
CA ARG A 380 -5.25 1.13 29.51
C ARG A 380 -5.88 0.52 30.76
N ALA A 381 -5.08 0.20 31.78
CA ALA A 381 -5.59 -0.29 33.07
C ALA A 381 -6.50 0.74 33.77
N LEU A 382 -6.18 2.04 33.68
CA LEU A 382 -7.01 3.11 34.21
C LEU A 382 -8.35 3.21 33.46
N LYS A 383 -8.33 3.17 32.12
CA LYS A 383 -9.53 3.16 31.27
C LYS A 383 -10.49 2.04 31.69
N GLU A 384 -9.95 0.83 31.87
CA GLU A 384 -10.70 -0.35 32.29
C GLU A 384 -11.25 -0.20 33.72
N SER A 385 -10.41 0.22 34.66
CA SER A 385 -10.79 0.39 36.07
C SER A 385 -11.88 1.43 36.27
N LEU A 386 -11.82 2.54 35.54
CA LEU A 386 -12.81 3.62 35.60
C LEU A 386 -14.04 3.34 34.73
N ARG A 387 -14.02 2.27 33.92
CA ARG A 387 -15.05 1.97 32.91
C ARG A 387 -15.34 3.19 32.04
N VAL A 388 -14.27 3.83 31.57
CA VAL A 388 -14.37 5.04 30.76
C VAL A 388 -15.22 4.72 29.52
N PRO A 389 -16.35 5.41 29.31
CA PRO A 389 -17.19 5.12 28.16
C PRO A 389 -16.48 5.49 26.86
N ASP A 390 -16.73 4.73 25.79
CA ASP A 390 -16.09 4.92 24.48
C ASP A 390 -16.22 6.36 23.95
N ARG A 391 -17.32 7.04 24.29
CA ARG A 391 -17.57 8.45 23.92
C ARG A 391 -16.49 9.44 24.37
N MET A 392 -15.64 9.08 25.32
CA MET A 392 -14.50 9.89 25.76
C MET A 392 -13.30 9.80 24.79
N GLY A 393 -13.36 8.93 23.78
CA GLY A 393 -12.32 8.82 22.75
C GLY A 393 -10.99 8.26 23.25
N TRP A 394 -10.97 7.57 24.39
CA TRP A 394 -9.76 6.95 24.94
C TRP A 394 -9.42 5.64 24.19
N ASN A 395 -9.08 5.72 22.91
CA ASN A 395 -8.80 4.59 22.03
C ASN A 395 -7.40 4.71 21.42
N GLY A 396 -6.74 3.60 21.07
CA GLY A 396 -5.36 3.58 20.56
C GLY A 396 -4.35 4.23 21.52
N ASP A 397 -3.26 4.78 20.96
CA ASP A 397 -2.23 5.49 21.74
C ASP A 397 -2.79 6.72 22.50
N PRO A 398 -2.44 6.94 23.79
CA PRO A 398 -2.92 8.07 24.59
C PRO A 398 -2.47 9.46 24.15
N CYS A 399 -1.32 9.58 23.47
CA CYS A 399 -0.69 10.84 23.10
C CYS A 399 -0.50 11.02 21.59
N ALA A 400 -0.65 9.95 20.80
CA ALA A 400 -0.41 9.96 19.36
C ALA A 400 -1.73 9.93 18.52
N PRO A 401 -1.75 10.62 17.35
CA PRO A 401 -0.69 11.48 16.82
C PRO A 401 -0.58 12.80 17.59
N THR A 402 0.61 13.39 17.57
CA THR A 402 0.91 14.69 18.18
C THR A 402 0.12 15.86 17.58
N SER A 403 -0.43 15.66 16.37
CA SER A 403 -1.30 16.63 15.69
C SER A 403 -2.73 16.68 16.24
N TRP A 404 -3.12 15.75 17.12
CA TRP A 404 -4.45 15.68 17.72
C TRP A 404 -4.40 15.60 19.23
N ASP A 405 -5.48 16.07 19.86
CA ASP A 405 -5.80 15.69 21.25
C ASP A 405 -6.22 14.20 21.26
N ALA A 406 -5.23 13.31 21.34
CA ALA A 406 -5.43 11.87 21.16
C ALA A 406 -6.44 11.29 22.15
N TRP A 407 -6.23 11.48 23.46
CA TRP A 407 -7.21 11.13 24.50
C TRP A 407 -7.71 12.39 25.20
N GLU A 408 -9.02 12.55 25.30
CA GLU A 408 -9.62 13.73 25.93
C GLU A 408 -9.20 13.86 27.41
N GLY A 409 -8.65 15.02 27.77
CA GLY A 409 -8.17 15.33 29.13
C GLY A 409 -6.73 14.92 29.42
N VAL A 410 -6.09 14.13 28.54
CA VAL A 410 -4.70 13.70 28.72
C VAL A 410 -3.77 14.74 28.11
N THR A 411 -2.79 15.21 28.90
CA THR A 411 -1.75 16.13 28.40
C THR A 411 -0.42 15.39 28.29
N CYS A 412 0.23 15.51 27.13
CA CYS A 412 1.47 14.83 26.81
C CYS A 412 2.58 15.81 26.40
N HIS A 413 3.81 15.46 26.72
CA HIS A 413 5.00 16.20 26.35
C HIS A 413 6.09 15.26 25.82
N PRO A 414 6.96 15.70 24.90
CA PRO A 414 8.12 14.92 24.50
C PRO A 414 9.01 14.56 25.69
N SER A 415 9.56 13.35 25.67
CA SER A 415 10.58 12.90 26.62
C SER A 415 11.85 13.77 26.50
N LYS A 416 12.74 13.70 27.50
CA LYS A 416 13.99 14.49 27.50
C LYS A 416 14.91 14.20 26.31
N ASP A 417 14.80 13.01 25.73
CA ASP A 417 15.54 12.58 24.55
C ASP A 417 14.72 12.71 23.25
N GLU A 418 13.49 13.24 23.31
CA GLU A 418 12.58 13.50 22.19
C GLU A 418 12.25 12.25 21.35
N LYS A 419 12.30 11.06 21.96
CA LYS A 419 12.02 9.76 21.29
C LYS A 419 10.66 9.17 21.58
N ALA A 420 9.94 9.72 22.56
CA ALA A 420 8.62 9.25 22.96
C ALA A 420 7.81 10.39 23.59
N LEU A 421 6.50 10.17 23.78
CA LEU A 421 5.62 11.06 24.52
C LEU A 421 5.40 10.56 25.94
N VAL A 422 5.42 11.49 26.89
CA VAL A 422 5.19 11.26 28.31
C VAL A 422 3.94 12.00 28.75
N ILE A 423 3.03 11.29 29.39
CA ILE A 423 1.83 11.83 30.03
C ILE A 423 2.24 12.59 31.28
N SER A 424 1.84 13.86 31.36
CA SER A 424 2.15 14.76 32.47
C SER A 424 0.94 15.07 33.34
N GLN A 425 -0.28 15.07 32.77
CA GLN A 425 -1.53 15.42 33.46
C GLN A 425 -2.72 14.63 32.89
N MET A 426 -3.73 14.43 33.73
CA MET A 426 -5.01 13.77 33.42
C MET A 426 -6.16 14.53 34.07
#